data_AF-A0A9P0E1M3-F1
#
_entry.id   AF-A0A9P0E1M3-F1
#
_cell.length_a   1.000
_cell.length_b   1.000
_cell.length_c   1.000
_cell.angle_alpha   90.00
_cell.angle_beta   90.00
_cell.angle_gamma   90.00
#
_symmetry.space_group_name_H-M   'P 1'
#
loop_
_entity.id
_entity.type
_entity.pdbx_description
1 polymer ?
#
loop_
_entity_poly.entity_id
_entity_poly.type
_entity_poly.pdbx_seq_one_letter_code
_entity_poly.pdbx_strand_id
1 'polypeptide(L)'
;MDIRYFELIIFIPAVIISLIPDMKKMSVFSMLGNITLAASIGVVLPMENEMKRPGMLEGTFGVLNVTAFVCTIIYIFFGFVAYLKYGHKAADTITLNLPSNW
;
A
#
# COMPACT_ATOMS: atom_id res chain seq x y z
N MET A 1 7.87 -0.11 26.24
CA MET A 1 8.45 -1.02 25.23
C MET A 1 9.82 -0.48 24.88
N ASP A 2 10.83 -1.33 25.02
CA ASP A 2 12.25 -0.95 24.98
C ASP A 2 12.74 -0.85 23.52
N ILE A 3 13.55 0.16 23.19
CA ILE A 3 14.07 0.45 21.84
C ILE A 3 14.71 -0.80 21.18
N ARG A 4 15.29 -1.67 22.00
CA ARG A 4 15.93 -2.94 21.64
C ARG A 4 14.99 -3.93 20.94
N TYR A 5 13.69 -3.92 21.29
CA TYR A 5 12.70 -4.77 20.62
C TYR A 5 12.39 -4.26 19.22
N PHE A 6 12.41 -2.95 19.01
CA PHE A 6 12.17 -2.33 17.70
C PHE A 6 13.32 -2.63 16.74
N GLU A 7 14.55 -2.57 17.23
CA GLU A 7 15.76 -2.96 16.48
C GLU A 7 15.69 -4.43 16.05
N LEU A 8 15.30 -5.35 16.94
CA LEU A 8 15.17 -6.77 16.62
C LEU A 8 14.11 -7.05 15.55
N ILE A 9 12.95 -6.38 15.62
CA ILE A 9 11.87 -6.54 14.65
C ILE A 9 12.28 -6.05 13.25
N ILE A 10 13.07 -4.98 13.15
CA ILE A 10 13.60 -4.46 11.87
C ILE A 10 14.78 -5.32 11.37
N PHE A 11 15.54 -5.93 12.28
CA PHE A 11 16.71 -6.73 11.93
C PHE A 11 16.34 -8.06 11.26
N ILE A 12 15.28 -8.73 11.70
CA ILE A 12 14.82 -10.00 11.13
C ILE A 12 14.54 -9.91 9.61
N PRO A 13 13.74 -8.94 9.09
CA PRO A 13 13.54 -8.79 7.65
C PRO A 13 14.80 -8.31 6.92
N ALA A 14 15.67 -7.51 7.56
CA ALA A 14 16.94 -7.09 6.96
C ALA A 14 17.87 -8.29 6.70
N VAL A 15 17.96 -9.24 7.63
CA VAL A 15 18.76 -10.47 7.48
C VAL A 15 18.21 -11.38 6.38
N ILE A 16 16.87 -11.48 6.26
CA ILE A 16 16.23 -12.26 5.18
C ILE A 16 16.56 -11.66 3.80
N ILE A 17 16.56 -10.33 3.68
CA ILE A 17 16.96 -9.62 2.46
C ILE A 17 18.46 -9.85 2.16
N SER A 18 19.32 -9.87 3.19
CA SER A 18 20.74 -10.20 3.04
C SER A 18 21.01 -11.67 2.69
N LEU A 19 20.05 -12.57 2.90
CA LEU A 19 20.17 -13.99 2.57
C LEU A 19 19.95 -14.29 1.08
N ILE A 20 19.53 -13.29 0.28
CA ILE A 20 19.40 -13.39 -1.18
C ILE A 20 20.78 -13.14 -1.80
N PRO A 21 21.50 -14.17 -2.29
CA PRO A 21 22.88 -14.01 -2.77
C PRO A 21 22.94 -13.33 -4.15
N ASP A 22 21.80 -13.18 -4.82
CA ASP A 22 21.70 -12.74 -6.20
C ASP A 22 21.46 -11.22 -6.26
N MET A 23 22.56 -10.46 -6.25
CA MET A 23 22.56 -8.99 -6.24
C MET A 23 21.79 -8.38 -7.43
N LYS A 24 21.67 -9.11 -8.55
CA LYS A 24 20.93 -8.62 -9.73
C LYS A 24 19.42 -8.54 -9.46
N LYS A 25 18.85 -9.53 -8.78
CA LYS A 25 17.42 -9.52 -8.43
C LYS A 25 17.09 -8.40 -7.45
N MET A 26 17.98 -8.15 -6.49
CA MET A 26 17.85 -7.05 -5.53
C MET A 26 17.96 -5.68 -6.21
N SER A 27 18.89 -5.52 -7.16
CA SER A 27 19.03 -4.27 -7.92
C SER A 27 17.81 -3.98 -8.79
N VAL A 28 17.24 -4.98 -9.46
CA VAL A 28 16.03 -4.79 -10.29
C VAL A 28 14.80 -4.49 -9.42
N PHE A 29 14.67 -5.13 -8.26
CA PHE A 29 13.61 -4.82 -7.29
C PHE A 29 13.71 -3.37 -6.79
N SER A 30 14.91 -2.92 -6.43
CA SER A 30 15.17 -1.54 -6.00
C SER A 30 14.90 -0.53 -7.12
N MET A 31 15.32 -0.84 -8.35
CA MET A 31 15.05 0.01 -9.51
C MET A 31 13.55 0.18 -9.76
N LEU A 32 12.78 -0.91 -9.70
CA LEU A 32 11.33 -0.85 -9.85
C LEU A 32 10.69 -0.01 -8.74
N GLY A 33 11.11 -0.21 -7.49
CA GLY A 33 10.65 0.59 -6.35
C GLY A 33 10.92 2.09 -6.54
N ASN A 34 12.14 2.46 -6.93
CA ASN A 34 12.52 3.85 -7.17
C ASN A 34 11.72 4.49 -8.31
N ILE A 35 11.44 3.76 -9.39
CA ILE A 35 10.60 4.25 -10.48
C ILE A 35 9.17 4.50 -9.99
N THR A 36 8.59 3.57 -9.22
CA THR A 36 7.25 3.76 -8.66
C THR A 36 7.20 4.94 -7.70
N LEU A 37 8.21 5.13 -6.84
CA LEU A 37 8.29 6.29 -5.95
C LEU A 37 8.38 7.60 -6.72
N ALA A 38 9.24 7.67 -7.74
CA ALA A 38 9.35 8.84 -8.60
C ALA A 38 8.03 9.16 -9.32
N ALA A 39 7.34 8.13 -9.82
CA ALA A 39 6.02 8.29 -10.44
C ALA A 39 4.97 8.79 -9.43
N SER A 40 4.96 8.26 -8.20
CA SER A 40 4.04 8.71 -7.14
C SER A 40 4.29 10.17 -6.75
N ILE A 41 5.55 10.58 -6.57
CA ILE A 41 5.90 11.98 -6.29
C ILE A 41 5.47 12.89 -7.45
N GLY A 42 5.65 12.43 -8.70
CA GLY A 42 5.23 13.15 -9.90
C GLY A 42 3.72 13.44 -9.97
N VAL A 43 2.90 12.67 -9.26
CA VAL A 43 1.44 12.91 -9.15
C VAL A 43 1.10 13.77 -7.94
N VAL A 44 1.80 13.60 -6.81
CA VAL A 44 1.51 14.34 -5.57
C VAL A 44 1.82 15.83 -5.71
N LEU A 45 2.93 16.18 -6.34
CA LEU A 45 3.37 17.58 -6.51
C LEU A 45 2.38 18.47 -7.28
N PRO A 46 1.89 18.09 -8.49
CA PRO A 46 0.87 18.91 -9.17
C PRO A 46 -0.45 18.92 -8.40
N MET A 47 -0.80 17.83 -7.72
CA MET A 47 -2.00 17.77 -6.90
C MET A 47 -1.93 18.77 -5.74
N GLU A 48 -0.77 18.91 -5.09
CA GLU A 48 -0.52 19.93 -4.07
C GLU A 48 -0.65 21.35 -4.63
N ASN A 49 -0.13 21.60 -5.83
CA ASN A 49 -0.19 22.92 -6.48
C ASN A 49 -1.63 23.35 -6.83
N GLU A 50 -2.50 22.40 -7.19
CA GLU A 50 -3.92 22.67 -7.48
C GLU A 50 -4.79 22.81 -6.21
N MET A 51 -4.25 22.50 -5.02
CA MET A 51 -4.98 22.63 -3.77
C MET A 51 -5.06 24.09 -3.31
N LYS A 52 -6.26 24.53 -2.90
CA LYS A 52 -6.48 25.86 -2.29
C LYS A 52 -5.61 26.12 -1.04
N ARG A 53 -5.20 25.06 -0.33
CA ARG A 53 -4.34 25.12 0.86
C ARG A 53 -3.34 23.94 0.83
N PRO A 54 -2.16 24.11 0.22
CA PRO A 54 -1.20 23.01 0.01
C PRO A 54 -0.71 22.37 1.32
N GLY A 55 -0.49 23.16 2.38
CA GLY A 55 -0.06 22.65 3.69
C GLY A 55 -1.07 21.76 4.44
N MET A 56 -2.26 21.51 3.87
CA MET A 56 -3.22 20.53 4.41
C MET A 56 -3.13 19.16 3.71
N LEU A 57 -2.15 18.92 2.86
CA LEU A 57 -1.97 17.62 2.21
C LEU A 57 -1.64 16.51 3.24
N GLU A 58 -0.72 16.80 4.18
CA GLU A 58 -0.19 15.84 5.18
C GLU A 58 -0.68 16.03 6.62
N GLY A 59 -1.57 17.01 6.89
CA GLY A 59 -2.04 17.28 8.25
C GLY A 59 -2.81 16.11 8.90
N THR A 60 -3.09 16.17 10.21
CA THR A 60 -3.87 15.13 10.93
C THR A 60 -5.28 14.94 10.35
N PHE A 61 -5.90 16.02 9.89
CA PHE A 61 -7.12 15.99 9.05
C PHE A 61 -6.82 16.37 7.60
N GLY A 62 -5.60 16.07 7.15
CA GLY A 62 -5.14 16.35 5.81
C GLY A 62 -5.77 15.42 4.79
N VAL A 63 -5.68 15.82 3.52
CA VAL A 63 -6.32 15.12 2.41
C VAL A 63 -5.83 13.68 2.33
N LEU A 64 -4.55 13.40 2.55
CA LEU A 64 -4.03 12.03 2.54
C LEU A 64 -4.64 11.15 3.63
N ASN A 65 -4.68 11.64 4.88
CA ASN A 65 -5.19 10.85 5.99
C ASN A 65 -6.71 10.60 5.89
N VAL A 66 -7.47 11.63 5.50
CA VAL A 66 -8.92 11.50 5.27
C VAL A 66 -9.20 10.54 4.12
N THR A 67 -8.46 10.67 3.01
CA THR A 67 -8.61 9.78 1.85
C THR A 67 -8.29 8.34 2.24
N ALA A 68 -7.18 8.11 2.95
CA ALA A 68 -6.81 6.78 3.42
C ALA A 68 -7.91 6.18 4.30
N PHE A 69 -8.44 6.93 5.27
CA PHE A 69 -9.52 6.48 6.15
C PHE A 69 -10.80 6.12 5.38
N VAL A 70 -11.22 6.98 4.45
CA VAL A 70 -12.40 6.74 3.60
C VAL A 70 -12.19 5.51 2.71
N CYS A 71 -11.03 5.37 2.07
CA CYS A 71 -10.69 4.20 1.28
C CYS A 71 -10.71 2.92 2.12
N THR A 72 -10.15 2.94 3.34
CA THR A 72 -10.18 1.79 4.24
C THR A 72 -11.61 1.37 4.58
N ILE A 73 -12.51 2.30 4.90
CA ILE A 73 -13.91 1.97 5.16
C ILE A 73 -14.58 1.34 3.94
N ILE A 74 -14.37 1.91 2.76
CA ILE A 74 -14.93 1.39 1.51
C ILE A 74 -14.40 -0.03 1.26
N TYR A 75 -13.10 -0.26 1.41
CA TYR A 75 -12.51 -1.59 1.21
C TYR A 75 -13.01 -2.61 2.22
N ILE A 76 -13.17 -2.24 3.50
CA ILE A 76 -13.76 -3.13 4.51
C ILE A 76 -15.20 -3.47 4.14
N PHE A 77 -15.99 -2.47 3.73
CA PHE A 77 -17.38 -2.68 3.34
C PHE A 77 -17.49 -3.61 2.12
N PHE A 78 -16.75 -3.33 1.05
CA PHE A 78 -16.74 -4.17 -0.14
C PHE A 78 -16.20 -5.58 0.16
N GLY A 79 -15.14 -5.71 0.97
CA GLY A 79 -14.61 -6.99 1.41
C GLY A 79 -15.64 -7.80 2.19
N PHE A 80 -16.37 -7.15 3.11
CA PHE A 80 -17.43 -7.77 3.88
C PHE A 80 -18.61 -8.22 2.99
N VAL A 81 -19.09 -7.36 2.10
CA VAL A 81 -20.17 -7.70 1.16
C VAL A 81 -19.75 -8.83 0.23
N ALA A 82 -18.51 -8.84 -0.26
CA ALA A 82 -17.97 -9.90 -1.08
C ALA A 82 -17.94 -11.23 -0.33
N TYR A 83 -17.50 -11.21 0.92
CA TYR A 83 -17.50 -12.38 1.79
C TYR A 83 -18.92 -12.88 2.07
N LEU A 84 -19.91 -12.00 2.27
CA LEU A 84 -21.30 -12.43 2.41
C LEU A 84 -21.86 -13.11 1.13
N LYS A 85 -21.45 -12.64 -0.05
CA LYS A 85 -21.93 -13.18 -1.33
C LYS A 85 -21.27 -14.51 -1.72
N TYR A 86 -19.96 -14.64 -1.53
CA TYR A 86 -19.19 -15.82 -1.95
C TYR A 86 -18.87 -16.77 -0.79
N GLY A 87 -19.00 -16.31 0.45
CA GLY A 87 -18.72 -17.09 1.66
C GLY A 87 -17.30 -17.64 1.66
N HIS A 88 -17.19 -18.92 2.05
CA HIS A 88 -15.94 -19.67 2.03
C HIS A 88 -15.39 -19.95 0.61
N LYS A 89 -16.15 -19.64 -0.45
CA LYS A 89 -15.71 -19.78 -1.84
C LYS A 89 -15.09 -18.49 -2.40
N ALA A 90 -14.94 -17.46 -1.57
CA ALA A 90 -14.29 -16.22 -1.99
C ALA A 90 -12.81 -16.48 -2.33
N ALA A 91 -12.46 -16.32 -3.60
CA ALA A 91 -11.09 -16.32 -4.09
C ALA A 91 -10.28 -15.10 -3.62
N ASP A 92 -8.95 -15.22 -3.68
CA ASP A 92 -7.96 -14.22 -3.19
C ASP A 92 -8.20 -12.80 -3.69
N THR A 93 -8.72 -12.66 -4.91
CA THR A 93 -9.14 -11.37 -5.45
C THR A 93 -10.62 -11.43 -5.80
N ILE A 94 -11.33 -10.34 -5.46
CA ILE A 94 -12.76 -10.21 -5.74
C ILE A 94 -13.09 -10.40 -7.23
N THR A 95 -12.18 -9.99 -8.14
CA THR A 95 -12.33 -10.13 -9.59
C THR A 95 -12.39 -11.58 -10.05
N LEU A 96 -11.73 -12.49 -9.34
CA LEU A 96 -11.73 -13.92 -9.67
C LEU A 96 -13.07 -14.60 -9.30
N ASN A 97 -13.87 -13.96 -8.44
CA ASN A 97 -15.19 -14.44 -8.05
C ASN A 97 -16.31 -13.97 -9.00
N LEU A 98 -16.02 -13.04 -9.93
CA LEU A 98 -17.04 -12.62 -10.90
C LEU A 98 -17.33 -13.75 -11.90
N PRO A 99 -18.61 -13.94 -12.29
CA PRO A 99 -18.96 -14.86 -13.35
C PRO A 99 -18.24 -14.45 -14.64
N SER A 100 -17.46 -15.37 -15.21
CA SER A 100 -16.65 -15.12 -16.42
C SER A 100 -17.46 -15.19 -17.71
N ASN A 101 -18.77 -15.46 -17.62
CA ASN A 101 -19.68 -15.46 -18.76
C ASN A 101 -20.32 -14.08 -18.91
N TRP A 102 -19.74 -13.30 -19.82
CA TRP A 102 -20.37 -12.15 -20.45
C TRP A 102 -20.99 -12.59 -21.78
#